data_AF-A0A6M4P8U1-F1
#
_entry.id   AF-A0A6M4P8U1-F1
#
_cell.length_a   1.000
_cell.length_b   1.000
_cell.length_c   1.000
_cell.angle_alpha   90.00
_cell.angle_beta   90.00
_cell.angle_gamma   90.00
#
_symmetry.space_group_name_H-M   'P 1'
#
loop_
_entity.id
_entity.type
_entity.pdbx_description
1 polymer ?
#
loop_
_entity_poly.entity_id
_entity_poly.type
_entity_poly.pdbx_seq_one_letter_code
_entity_poly.pdbx_strand_id
1 'polypeptide(L)' 'MLNVRTDGPDREPGQVRADLAERDSGTREQYRAHAATAAAAQQDSTRKRNQSCWLCDERRTCALVDGRWECADCLALPS' A
#
# COMPACT_ATOMS: atom_id res chain seq x y z
N MET A 1 -5.09 1.63 38.62
CA MET A 1 -6.56 1.61 38.43
C MET A 1 -6.88 2.60 37.31
N LEU A 2 -7.57 2.17 36.24
CA LEU A 2 -8.00 3.07 35.17
C LEU A 2 -9.31 3.74 35.61
N ASN A 3 -9.32 5.06 35.78
CA ASN A 3 -10.54 5.80 36.07
C ASN A 3 -11.30 6.04 34.77
N VAL A 4 -12.41 5.34 34.57
CA VAL A 4 -13.32 5.58 33.45
C VAL A 4 -14.19 6.79 33.79
N ARG A 5 -14.12 7.84 32.96
CA ARG A 5 -15.04 8.98 33.08
C ARG A 5 -16.40 8.58 32.53
N THR A 6 -17.41 8.61 33.38
CA THR A 6 -18.81 8.33 33.03
C THR A 6 -19.61 9.59 32.69
N ASP A 7 -19.05 10.78 32.90
CA ASP A 7 -19.70 12.08 32.64
C ASP A 7 -19.63 12.47 31.15
N GLY A 8 -19.97 11.53 30.27
CA GLY A 8 -20.11 11.79 28.84
C GLY A 8 -21.35 12.63 28.52
N PRO A 9 -21.41 13.27 27.34
CA PRO A 9 -22.62 13.96 26.91
C PRO A 9 -23.78 12.97 26.79
N ASP A 10 -24.97 13.38 27.23
CA ASP A 10 -26.20 12.59 27.09
C ASP A 10 -26.58 12.55 25.60
N ARG A 11 -26.31 11.41 24.95
CA ARG A 11 -26.52 11.21 23.52
C ARG A 11 -27.50 10.07 23.33
N GLU A 12 -28.47 10.29 22.46
CA GLU A 12 -29.45 9.27 22.11
C GLU A 12 -28.75 8.10 21.39
N PRO A 13 -29.19 6.85 21.60
CA PRO A 13 -28.59 5.67 20.95
C PRO A 13 -28.51 5.79 19.42
N GLY A 14 -29.49 6.44 18.80
CA GLY A 14 -29.48 6.71 17.36
C GLY A 14 -28.37 7.66 16.91
N GLN A 15 -28.05 8.68 17.73
CA GLN A 15 -26.97 9.63 17.46
C GLN A 15 -25.61 8.93 17.60
N VAL A 16 -25.43 8.13 18.65
CA VAL A 16 -24.20 7.34 18.84
C VAL A 16 -23.97 6.39 17.66
N ARG A 17 -25.04 5.74 17.16
CA ARG A 17 -24.94 4.87 15.99
C ARG A 17 -24.55 5.62 14.72
N ALA A 18 -25.11 6.83 14.51
CA ALA A 18 -24.77 7.66 13.37
C ALA A 18 -23.30 8.11 13.41
N ASP A 19 -22.84 8.62 14.56
CA ASP A 19 -21.45 9.05 14.76
C ASP A 19 -20.46 7.90 14.54
N LEU A 20 -20.78 6.70 15.03
CA LEU A 20 -19.94 5.53 14.81
C LEU A 20 -19.91 5.12 13.33
N ALA A 21 -21.05 5.16 12.64
CA ALA A 21 -21.12 4.85 11.22
C ALA A 21 -20.28 5.83 10.38
N GLU A 22 -20.33 7.12 10.70
CA GLU A 22 -19.52 8.16 10.05
C GLU A 22 -18.02 7.95 10.29
N ARG A 23 -17.63 7.66 11.53
CA ARG A 23 -16.24 7.34 11.88
C ARG A 23 -15.73 6.10 11.14
N ASP A 24 -16.55 5.07 11.05
CA ASP A 24 -16.22 3.84 10.35
C ASP A 24 -16.09 4.06 8.84
N SER A 25 -16.97 4.88 8.23
CA SER A 25 -16.82 5.24 6.81
C SER A 25 -15.55 6.03 6.56
N GLY A 26 -15.26 7.04 7.38
CA GLY A 26 -14.02 7.84 7.26
C GLY A 26 -12.77 6.98 7.43
N THR A 27 -12.81 6.03 8.38
CA THR A 27 -11.71 5.08 8.59
C THR A 27 -11.52 4.20 7.35
N ARG A 28 -12.58 3.61 6.80
CA ARG A 28 -12.51 2.78 5.59
C ARG A 28 -11.95 3.55 4.39
N GLU A 29 -12.33 4.80 4.22
CA GLU A 29 -11.81 5.68 3.16
C GLU A 29 -10.31 5.94 3.33
N GLN A 30 -9.86 6.26 4.55
CA GLN A 30 -8.44 6.43 4.85
C GLN A 30 -7.64 5.15 4.57
N TYR A 31 -8.14 3.98 4.99
CA TYR A 31 -7.48 2.70 4.69
C TYR A 31 -7.40 2.43 3.19
N ARG A 32 -8.43 2.76 2.41
CA ARG A 32 -8.38 2.65 0.94
C ARG A 32 -7.33 3.56 0.34
N ALA A 33 -7.23 4.81 0.79
CA ALA A 33 -6.21 5.75 0.33
C ALA A 33 -4.79 5.26 0.67
N HIS A 34 -4.57 4.77 1.90
CA HIS A 34 -3.28 4.19 2.30
C HIS A 34 -2.92 2.95 1.49
N ALA A 35 -3.88 2.07 1.21
CA ALA A 35 -3.65 0.89 0.37
C ALA A 35 -3.27 1.29 -1.07
N ALA A 36 -3.89 2.32 -1.64
CA ALA A 36 -3.54 2.84 -2.96
C ALA A 36 -2.10 3.40 -3.00
N THR A 37 -1.69 4.15 -1.97
CA THR A 37 -0.31 4.67 -1.85
C THR A 37 0.70 3.54 -1.72
N ALA A 38 0.41 2.51 -0.93
CA ALA A 38 1.27 1.33 -0.80
C ALA A 38 1.38 0.60 -2.15
N ALA A 39 0.27 0.39 -2.86
CA ALA A 39 0.29 -0.24 -4.18
C ALA A 39 1.15 0.55 -5.19
N ALA A 40 1.06 1.88 -5.20
CA ALA A 40 1.88 2.74 -6.05
C ALA A 40 3.38 2.62 -5.70
N ALA A 41 3.74 2.61 -4.41
CA ALA A 41 5.13 2.41 -3.97
C ALA A 41 5.67 1.02 -4.35
N GLN A 42 4.83 -0.02 -4.29
CA GLN A 42 5.18 -1.36 -4.77
C GLN A 42 5.42 -1.37 -6.30
N GLN A 43 4.60 -0.66 -7.08
CA GLN A 43 4.81 -0.53 -8.53
C GLN A 43 6.13 0.16 -8.85
N ASP A 44 6.48 1.25 -8.15
CA ASP A 44 7.78 1.91 -8.32
C ASP A 44 8.96 1.00 -7.91
N SER A 45 8.75 0.10 -6.95
CA SER A 45 9.77 -0.86 -6.53
C SER A 45 10.08 -1.94 -7.58
N THR A 46 9.21 -2.14 -8.57
CA THR A 46 9.40 -3.16 -9.61
C THR A 46 10.53 -2.81 -10.57
N ARG A 47 10.94 -1.53 -10.70
CA ARG A 47 12.02 -1.13 -11.60
C ARG A 47 13.13 -0.38 -10.86
N LYS A 48 14.34 -0.94 -10.83
CA LYS A 48 15.50 -0.35 -10.14
C LYS A 48 16.69 -0.17 -11.08
N ARG A 49 17.43 0.93 -10.90
CA ARG A 49 18.68 1.23 -11.61
C ARG A 49 19.86 0.44 -11.02
N ASN A 50 20.92 0.26 -11.81
CA ASN A 50 22.18 -0.40 -11.41
C ASN A 50 22.04 -1.83 -10.84
N GLN A 51 20.97 -2.53 -11.23
CA GLN A 51 20.77 -3.94 -10.92
C GLN A 51 21.49 -4.79 -11.98
N SER A 52 22.15 -5.87 -11.55
CA SER A 52 22.73 -6.85 -12.47
C SER A 52 21.61 -7.69 -13.09
N CYS A 53 21.51 -7.65 -14.41
CA CYS A 53 20.57 -8.47 -15.16
C CYS A 53 20.95 -9.95 -15.03
N TRP A 54 20.00 -10.82 -14.67
CA TRP A 54 20.29 -12.25 -14.52
C TRP A 54 20.61 -12.94 -15.85
N LEU A 55 20.15 -12.38 -16.97
CA LEU A 55 20.31 -12.98 -18.30
C LEU A 55 21.61 -12.53 -18.99
N CYS A 56 21.97 -11.24 -18.90
CA CYS A 56 23.17 -10.70 -19.57
C CYS A 56 24.32 -10.29 -18.62
N ASP A 57 24.14 -10.39 -17.29
CA ASP A 57 25.09 -9.98 -16.24
C ASP A 57 25.45 -8.47 -16.24
N GLU A 58 24.85 -7.68 -17.12
CA GLU A 58 25.12 -6.24 -17.19
C GLU A 58 24.34 -5.46 -16.12
N ARG A 59 24.97 -4.41 -15.57
CA ARG A 59 24.30 -3.49 -14.64
C ARG A 59 23.46 -2.49 -15.42
N ARG A 60 22.14 -2.63 -15.35
CA ARG A 60 21.18 -1.79 -16.08
C ARG A 60 20.04 -1.34 -15.19
N THR A 61 19.08 -0.63 -15.76
CA THR A 61 17.77 -0.43 -15.14
C THR A 61 16.91 -1.67 -15.42
N CYS A 62 16.69 -2.49 -14.40
CA CYS A 62 16.02 -3.78 -14.51
C CYS A 62 14.66 -3.76 -13.82
N ALA A 63 13.74 -4.56 -14.31
CA ALA A 63 12.50 -4.89 -13.63
C ALA A 63 12.66 -6.20 -12.83
N LEU A 64 11.98 -6.33 -11.70
CA LEU A 64 11.91 -7.59 -10.95
C LEU A 64 10.81 -8.47 -11.57
N VAL A 65 11.21 -9.53 -12.25
CA VAL A 65 10.33 -10.50 -12.92
C VAL A 65 10.58 -11.87 -12.30
N ASP A 66 9.54 -12.49 -11.74
CA ASP A 66 9.62 -13.79 -11.05
C ASP A 66 10.78 -13.90 -10.03
N GLY A 67 11.06 -12.80 -9.32
CA GLY A 67 12.12 -12.73 -8.32
C GLY A 67 13.53 -12.54 -8.87
N ARG A 68 13.70 -12.37 -10.19
CA ARG A 68 14.98 -12.07 -10.85
C ARG A 68 14.96 -10.68 -11.48
N TRP A 69 16.13 -10.05 -11.54
CA TRP A 69 16.27 -8.73 -12.17
C TRP A 69 16.55 -8.87 -13.65
N GLU A 70 15.69 -8.33 -14.50
CA GLU A 70 15.82 -8.42 -15.95
C GLU A 70 15.79 -7.03 -16.60
N CYS A 71 16.73 -6.75 -17.50
CA CYS A 71 16.78 -5.47 -18.19
C CYS A 71 15.71 -5.40 -19.30
N ALA A 72 15.40 -4.18 -19.76
CA ALA A 72 14.39 -3.97 -20.79
C ALA A 72 14.71 -4.71 -22.11
N ASP A 73 15.99 -4.85 -22.46
CA ASP A 73 16.41 -5.53 -23.69
C ASP A 73 16.21 -7.04 -23.59
N CYS A 74 16.52 -7.63 -22.43
CA CYS A 74 16.31 -9.06 -22.17
C CYS A 74 14.83 -9.42 -22.10
N LEU A 75 14.00 -8.54 -21.52
CA LEU A 75 12.54 -8.73 -21.46
C LEU A 75 11.86 -8.70 -22.83
N ALA A 76 12.51 -8.09 -23.82
CA ALA A 76 11.99 -8.05 -25.19
C ALA A 76 12.35 -9.30 -26.00
N LEU A 77 13.15 -10.22 -25.44
CA LEU A 77 13.50 -11.47 -26.11
C LEU A 77 12.30 -12.44 -26.07
N PRO A 78 12.04 -13.16 -27.17
CA PRO A 78 11.04 -14.23 -27.16
C PRO A 78 11.50 -15.37 -26.24
N SER A 79 10.56 -15.94 -25.49
CA SER A 79 10.75 -17.09 -24.59
C SER A 79 10.84 -18.44 -25.30
#